data_AF-A0A0Q4H645-F1
#
_entry.id   AF-A0A0Q4H645-F1
#
_cell.length_a   1.000
_cell.length_b   1.000
_cell.length_c   1.000
_cell.angle_alpha   90.00
_cell.angle_beta   90.00
_cell.angle_gamma   90.00
#
_symmetry.space_group_name_H-M   'P 1'
#
loop_
_entity.id
_entity.type
_entity.pdbx_description
1 polymer ?
#
loop_
_entity_poly.entity_id
_entity_poly.type
_entity_poly.pdbx_seq_one_letter_code
_entity_poly.pdbx_strand_id
1 'polypeptide(L)'
;MKHLALCALAATALLAGCVAPPPPPPTVAQVLDADPTTDCLKAANRDPRLTLLEPKLGSLRSAGQASLPMLASKDYPTATEKVALEIWGSERQRCVKLGESYRAANLPLPLVSAFELGQRDLVFLTAKLYGGELTYGQFNMRRQELAGAHRQRLIEFKQQYAAYLSQIEPQRRLAAAGPAQTMPVAPAVRALFTTCNRYSVDGVNCTSQ
;
A
#
# COMPACT_ATOMS: atom_id res chain seq x y z
N MET A 1 69.19 8.69 22.17
CA MET A 1 68.74 7.82 21.06
C MET A 1 67.93 6.66 21.63
N LYS A 2 66.62 6.85 21.79
CA LYS A 2 65.55 5.87 22.11
C LYS A 2 64.31 6.73 22.40
N HIS A 3 63.12 6.26 22.05
CA HIS A 3 61.82 6.98 22.14
C HIS A 3 61.45 7.84 20.90
N LEU A 4 61.36 7.21 19.72
CA LEU A 4 60.68 7.83 18.56
C LEU A 4 60.30 6.74 17.54
N ALA A 5 59.42 5.82 17.90
CA ALA A 5 58.80 4.88 16.94
C ALA A 5 57.65 4.09 17.57
N LEU A 6 56.57 4.74 18.03
CA LEU A 6 55.40 4.00 18.52
C LEU A 6 54.10 4.82 18.53
N CYS A 7 53.79 5.56 17.46
CA CYS A 7 52.51 6.28 17.37
C CYS A 7 51.86 6.27 15.96
N ALA A 8 52.07 5.23 15.14
CA ALA A 8 51.57 5.23 13.75
C ALA A 8 50.76 4.00 13.33
N LEU A 9 50.12 3.28 14.25
CA LEU A 9 49.28 2.11 13.93
C LEU A 9 48.03 2.05 14.83
N ALA A 10 47.17 3.07 14.80
CA ALA A 10 45.86 3.01 15.44
C ALA A 10 44.89 4.04 14.85
N ALA A 11 44.62 4.01 13.53
CA ALA A 11 43.64 4.94 12.95
C ALA A 11 42.87 4.39 11.72
N THR A 12 42.74 3.08 11.56
CA THR A 12 42.08 2.48 10.38
C THR A 12 41.20 1.27 10.70
N ALA A 13 40.47 1.29 11.83
CA ALA A 13 39.60 0.16 12.20
C ALA A 13 38.17 0.54 12.67
N LEU A 14 37.61 1.68 12.23
CA LEU A 14 36.21 2.04 12.55
C LEU A 14 35.49 2.72 11.37
N LEU A 15 35.57 2.12 10.18
CA LEU A 15 34.55 2.31 9.14
C LEU A 15 33.73 1.02 8.99
N ALA A 16 33.24 0.48 10.12
CA ALA A 16 32.12 -0.44 10.07
C ALA A 16 30.91 0.40 9.65
N GLY A 17 30.60 0.38 8.36
CA GLY A 17 29.46 1.10 7.79
C GLY A 17 28.19 0.73 8.56
N CYS A 18 27.57 1.73 9.20
CA CYS A 18 26.23 1.58 9.74
C CYS A 18 25.30 1.28 8.56
N VAL A 19 24.98 0.01 8.34
CA VAL A 19 23.85 -0.37 7.50
C VAL A 19 22.63 0.13 8.23
N ALA A 20 22.06 1.24 7.76
CA ALA A 20 20.80 1.75 8.29
C ALA A 20 19.76 0.62 8.19
N PRO A 21 18.98 0.37 9.25
CA PRO A 21 17.91 -0.62 9.17
C PRO A 21 16.97 -0.25 8.01
N PRO A 22 16.45 -1.24 7.27
CA PRO A 22 15.50 -0.95 6.20
C PRO A 22 14.31 -0.17 6.76
N PRO A 23 13.72 0.76 5.97
CA PRO A 23 12.56 1.50 6.41
C PRO A 23 11.42 0.55 6.76
N PRO A 24 10.54 0.91 7.72
CA PRO A 24 9.36 0.12 8.01
C PRO A 24 8.47 -0.01 6.77
N PRO A 25 7.71 -1.11 6.65
CA PRO A 25 6.76 -1.26 5.55
C PRO A 25 5.73 -0.12 5.57
N PRO A 26 5.21 0.28 4.40
CA PRO A 26 4.22 1.35 4.33
C PRO A 26 2.96 0.99 5.10
N THR A 27 2.41 1.97 5.79
CA THR A 27 1.10 1.85 6.44
C THR A 27 -0.01 1.74 5.39
N VAL A 28 -1.16 1.19 5.78
CA VAL A 28 -2.35 1.17 4.91
C VAL A 28 -2.73 2.57 4.43
N ALA A 29 -2.54 3.60 5.25
CA ALA A 29 -2.80 4.99 4.86
C ALA A 29 -1.87 5.43 3.72
N GLN A 30 -0.57 5.16 3.83
CA GLN A 30 0.40 5.50 2.78
C GLN A 30 0.14 4.74 1.47
N VAL A 31 -0.28 3.47 1.54
CA VAL A 31 -0.67 2.71 0.35
C VAL A 31 -1.91 3.33 -0.31
N LEU A 32 -2.93 3.70 0.48
CA LEU A 32 -4.14 4.34 -0.06
C LEU A 32 -3.86 5.73 -0.65
N ASP A 33 -2.96 6.51 -0.04
CA ASP A 33 -2.56 7.82 -0.54
C ASP A 33 -1.79 7.72 -1.86
N ALA A 34 -1.03 6.64 -2.05
CA ALA A 34 -0.29 6.35 -3.28
C ALA A 34 -1.12 5.63 -4.36
N ASP A 35 -2.40 5.31 -4.10
CA ASP A 35 -3.29 4.69 -5.10
C ASP A 35 -3.49 5.66 -6.28
N PRO A 36 -3.18 5.26 -7.53
CA PRO A 36 -3.38 6.09 -8.74
C PRO A 36 -4.81 6.64 -8.91
N THR A 37 -5.80 5.98 -8.31
CA THR A 37 -7.20 6.43 -8.27
C THR A 37 -7.33 7.80 -7.62
N THR A 38 -6.57 8.06 -6.56
CA THR A 38 -6.66 9.30 -5.75
C THR A 38 -6.33 10.53 -6.60
N ASP A 39 -5.19 10.51 -7.28
CA ASP A 39 -4.76 11.62 -8.14
C ASP A 39 -5.64 11.76 -9.38
N CYS A 40 -6.05 10.63 -9.96
CA CYS A 40 -6.97 10.63 -11.10
C CYS A 40 -8.30 11.31 -10.73
N LEU A 41 -8.92 10.95 -9.60
CA LEU A 41 -10.16 11.56 -9.14
C LEU A 41 -9.98 13.05 -8.81
N LYS A 42 -8.83 13.43 -8.25
CA LYS A 42 -8.51 14.84 -7.97
C LYS A 42 -8.43 15.66 -9.26
N ALA A 43 -7.85 15.11 -10.32
CA ALA A 43 -7.80 15.74 -11.63
C ALA A 43 -9.19 15.80 -12.29
N ALA A 44 -9.93 14.68 -12.30
CA ALA A 44 -11.26 14.60 -12.89
C ALA A 44 -12.26 15.58 -12.27
N ASN A 45 -12.24 15.75 -10.95
CA ASN A 45 -13.13 16.70 -10.26
C ASN A 45 -12.83 18.18 -10.56
N ARG A 46 -11.77 18.51 -11.32
CA ARG A 46 -11.44 19.87 -11.77
C ARG A 46 -11.92 20.16 -13.19
N ASP A 47 -12.58 19.20 -13.85
CA ASP A 47 -13.12 19.40 -15.19
C ASP A 47 -14.15 20.55 -15.16
N PRO A 48 -13.96 21.63 -15.96
CA PRO A 48 -14.86 22.79 -15.98
C PRO A 48 -16.31 22.43 -16.28
N ARG A 49 -16.56 21.32 -16.99
CA ARG A 49 -17.90 20.83 -17.33
C ARG A 49 -18.67 20.35 -16.11
N LEU A 50 -18.00 20.13 -14.98
CA LEU A 50 -18.61 19.66 -13.73
C LEU A 50 -18.96 20.81 -12.77
N THR A 51 -18.54 22.04 -13.07
CA THR A 51 -18.74 23.21 -12.19
C THR A 51 -20.21 23.46 -11.84
N LEU A 52 -21.11 23.19 -12.78
CA LEU A 52 -22.56 23.32 -12.59
C LEU A 52 -23.15 22.34 -11.56
N LEU A 53 -22.46 21.24 -11.24
CA LEU A 53 -22.91 20.27 -10.24
C LEU A 53 -22.55 20.67 -8.80
N GLU A 54 -21.51 21.47 -8.60
CA GLU A 54 -21.06 21.89 -7.26
C GLU A 54 -22.16 22.58 -6.42
N PRO A 55 -22.93 23.56 -6.95
CA PRO A 55 -24.00 24.17 -6.16
C PRO A 55 -25.16 23.22 -5.84
N LYS A 56 -25.23 22.04 -6.47
CA LYS A 56 -26.26 21.01 -6.22
C LYS A 56 -25.76 19.88 -5.32
N LEU A 57 -24.48 19.50 -5.44
CA LEU A 57 -23.88 18.34 -4.79
C LEU A 57 -22.89 18.69 -3.67
N GLY A 58 -22.57 19.97 -3.51
CA GLY A 58 -21.44 20.43 -2.71
C GLY A 58 -20.12 19.97 -3.35
N SER A 59 -19.26 19.33 -2.56
CA SER A 59 -17.99 18.81 -3.08
C SER A 59 -18.19 17.56 -3.92
N LEU A 60 -17.65 17.54 -5.15
CA LEU A 60 -17.58 16.33 -5.99
C LEU A 60 -16.58 15.29 -5.45
N ARG A 61 -15.64 15.74 -4.62
CA ARG A 61 -14.64 14.90 -3.94
C ARG A 61 -15.20 14.26 -2.67
N SER A 62 -15.94 15.01 -1.85
CA SER A 62 -16.39 14.58 -0.53
C SER A 62 -17.91 14.65 -0.37
N ALA A 63 -18.52 13.56 0.05
CA ALA A 63 -19.97 13.47 0.26
C ALA A 63 -20.49 14.37 1.40
N GLY A 64 -19.66 14.66 2.42
CA GLY A 64 -20.08 15.28 3.67
C GLY A 64 -20.21 16.80 3.64
N GLN A 65 -20.24 17.43 2.46
CA GLN A 65 -20.21 18.90 2.32
C GLN A 65 -21.48 19.48 1.68
N ALA A 66 -22.55 18.68 1.54
CA ALA A 66 -23.84 19.20 1.12
C ALA A 66 -24.46 20.03 2.26
N SER A 67 -24.88 21.26 1.95
CA SER A 67 -25.55 22.15 2.91
C SER A 67 -27.00 21.71 3.17
N LEU A 68 -27.64 22.25 4.22
CA LEU A 68 -29.04 21.94 4.53
C LEU A 68 -30.00 22.19 3.34
N PRO A 69 -29.90 23.31 2.59
CA PRO A 69 -30.69 23.49 1.37
C PRO A 69 -30.43 22.41 0.30
N MET A 70 -29.18 21.99 0.11
CA MET A 70 -28.83 20.94 -0.85
C MET A 70 -29.42 19.58 -0.46
N LEU A 71 -29.47 19.26 0.84
CA LEU A 71 -30.10 18.06 1.37
C LEU A 71 -31.63 18.09 1.24
N ALA A 72 -32.23 19.27 1.35
CA ALA A 72 -33.68 19.46 1.22
C ALA A 72 -34.16 19.55 -0.24
N SER A 73 -33.25 19.70 -1.21
CA SER A 73 -33.59 19.95 -2.62
C SER A 73 -34.50 18.89 -3.21
N LYS A 74 -35.55 19.36 -3.91
CA LYS A 74 -36.50 18.56 -4.67
C LYS A 74 -36.24 18.60 -6.18
N ASP A 75 -35.19 19.30 -6.60
CA ASP A 75 -34.84 19.45 -8.00
C ASP A 75 -34.32 18.13 -8.58
N TYR A 76 -34.64 17.90 -9.85
CA TYR A 76 -34.08 16.83 -10.66
C TYR A 76 -33.05 17.40 -11.64
N PRO A 77 -32.09 16.59 -12.13
CA PRO A 77 -31.13 17.04 -13.13
C PRO A 77 -31.81 17.45 -14.45
N THR A 78 -31.47 18.64 -14.92
CA THR A 78 -31.73 19.13 -16.28
C THR A 78 -30.92 18.34 -17.32
N ALA A 79 -31.25 18.51 -18.61
CA ALA A 79 -30.51 17.85 -19.69
C ALA A 79 -29.00 18.16 -19.66
N THR A 80 -28.63 19.41 -19.37
CA THR A 80 -27.21 19.81 -19.28
C THR A 80 -26.54 19.20 -18.04
N GLU A 81 -27.24 19.17 -16.91
CA GLU A 81 -26.73 18.51 -15.69
C GLU A 81 -26.55 17.01 -15.88
N LYS A 82 -27.42 16.35 -16.65
CA LYS A 82 -27.27 14.93 -16.99
C LYS A 82 -25.98 14.65 -17.76
N VAL A 83 -25.61 15.50 -18.72
CA VAL A 83 -24.31 15.39 -19.43
C VAL A 83 -23.15 15.52 -18.44
N ALA A 84 -23.22 16.46 -17.50
CA ALA A 84 -22.18 16.59 -16.47
C ALA A 84 -22.12 15.36 -15.54
N LEU A 85 -23.27 14.79 -15.16
CA LEU A 85 -23.33 13.57 -14.35
C LEU A 85 -22.75 12.36 -15.09
N GLU A 86 -22.96 12.25 -16.39
CA GLU A 86 -22.36 11.22 -17.23
C GLU A 86 -20.83 11.34 -17.26
N ILE A 87 -20.31 12.55 -17.48
CA ILE A 87 -18.86 12.83 -17.42
C ILE A 87 -18.32 12.47 -16.04
N TRP A 88 -18.97 12.92 -14.98
CA TRP A 88 -18.51 12.65 -13.61
C TRP A 88 -18.52 11.16 -13.27
N GLY A 89 -19.58 10.44 -13.66
CA GLY A 89 -19.70 9.00 -13.43
C GLY A 89 -18.69 8.17 -14.22
N SER A 90 -18.49 8.51 -15.50
CA SER A 90 -17.54 7.81 -16.38
C SER A 90 -16.08 8.04 -15.96
N GLU A 91 -15.70 9.28 -15.64
CA GLU A 91 -14.36 9.58 -15.14
C GLU A 91 -14.07 8.88 -13.81
N ARG A 92 -15.07 8.77 -12.92
CA ARG A 92 -14.92 7.97 -11.69
C ARG A 92 -14.62 6.51 -12.00
N GLN A 93 -15.38 5.88 -12.87
CA GLN A 93 -15.15 4.48 -13.25
C GLN A 93 -13.76 4.29 -13.86
N ARG A 94 -13.35 5.20 -14.77
CA ARG A 94 -12.01 5.19 -15.38
C ARG A 94 -10.92 5.29 -14.31
N CYS A 95 -11.04 6.23 -13.37
CA CYS A 95 -10.07 6.41 -12.31
C CYS A 95 -10.00 5.22 -11.34
N VAL A 96 -11.14 4.61 -11.01
CA VAL A 96 -11.17 3.42 -10.14
C VAL A 96 -10.49 2.24 -10.80
N LYS A 97 -10.72 2.03 -12.10
CA LYS A 97 -10.05 1.00 -12.89
C LYS A 97 -8.53 1.21 -12.96
N LEU A 98 -8.07 2.45 -13.03
CA LEU A 98 -6.63 2.78 -13.07
C LEU A 98 -5.86 2.24 -11.85
N GLY A 99 -6.46 2.28 -10.66
CA GLY A 99 -5.83 1.78 -9.42
C GLY A 99 -6.10 0.32 -9.11
N GLU A 100 -6.83 -0.42 -9.94
CA GLU A 100 -7.27 -1.79 -9.66
C GLU A 100 -6.10 -2.75 -9.38
N SER A 101 -5.13 -2.83 -10.29
CA SER A 101 -3.95 -3.69 -10.13
C SER A 101 -3.06 -3.25 -8.96
N TYR A 102 -2.96 -1.94 -8.73
CA TYR A 102 -2.22 -1.39 -7.60
C TYR A 102 -2.82 -1.87 -6.28
N ARG A 103 -4.15 -1.75 -6.11
CA ARG A 103 -4.82 -2.23 -4.90
C ARG A 103 -4.69 -3.74 -4.73
N ALA A 104 -4.87 -4.51 -5.80
CA ALA A 104 -4.71 -5.97 -5.76
C ALA A 104 -3.31 -6.40 -5.29
N ALA A 105 -2.27 -5.64 -5.65
CA ALA A 105 -0.89 -5.95 -5.26
C ALA A 105 -0.51 -5.45 -3.85
N ASN A 106 -1.14 -4.39 -3.35
CA ASN A 106 -0.68 -3.68 -2.15
C ASN A 106 -1.65 -3.73 -0.96
N LEU A 107 -2.90 -4.16 -1.16
CA LEU A 107 -3.93 -4.20 -0.11
C LEU A 107 -4.45 -5.62 0.12
N PRO A 108 -4.80 -5.96 1.37
CA PRO A 108 -5.56 -7.17 1.67
C PRO A 108 -6.89 -7.20 0.91
N LEU A 109 -7.28 -8.37 0.41
CA LEU A 109 -8.51 -8.57 -0.39
C LEU A 109 -9.77 -7.93 0.23
N PRO A 110 -10.03 -8.01 1.56
CA PRO A 110 -11.21 -7.36 2.12
C PRO A 110 -11.22 -5.83 1.97
N LEU A 111 -10.06 -5.16 1.98
CA LEU A 111 -9.96 -3.72 1.71
C LEU A 111 -10.19 -3.39 0.24
N VAL A 112 -9.64 -4.20 -0.66
CA VAL A 112 -9.88 -4.08 -2.11
C VAL A 112 -11.38 -4.17 -2.39
N SER A 113 -12.03 -5.23 -1.90
CA SER A 113 -13.47 -5.45 -2.06
C SER A 113 -14.30 -4.32 -1.45
N ALA A 114 -13.95 -3.86 -0.24
CA ALA A 114 -14.66 -2.74 0.39
C ALA A 114 -14.58 -1.48 -0.48
N PHE A 115 -13.39 -1.13 -0.97
CA PHE A 115 -13.18 0.02 -1.84
C PHE A 115 -14.04 -0.06 -3.11
N GLU A 116 -13.95 -1.17 -3.84
CA GLU A 116 -14.65 -1.37 -5.11
C GLU A 116 -16.16 -1.34 -4.95
N LEU A 117 -16.68 -1.95 -3.88
CA LEU A 117 -18.10 -1.89 -3.53
C LEU A 117 -18.57 -0.45 -3.35
N GLY A 118 -17.82 0.37 -2.63
CA GLY A 118 -18.18 1.78 -2.41
C GLY A 118 -18.22 2.60 -3.69
N GLN A 119 -17.26 2.37 -4.59
CA GLN A 119 -17.24 3.07 -5.88
C GLN A 119 -18.40 2.63 -6.76
N ARG A 120 -18.71 1.34 -6.78
CA ARG A 120 -19.86 0.80 -7.52
C ARG A 120 -21.20 1.33 -6.99
N ASP A 121 -21.37 1.36 -5.67
CA ASP A 121 -22.57 1.90 -5.03
C ASP A 121 -22.78 3.38 -5.39
N LEU A 122 -21.69 4.17 -5.44
CA LEU A 122 -21.77 5.56 -5.87
C LEU A 122 -22.15 5.68 -7.35
N VAL A 123 -21.61 4.83 -8.23
CA VAL A 123 -21.98 4.81 -9.65
C VAL A 123 -23.47 4.48 -9.81
N PHE A 124 -23.99 3.48 -9.10
CA PHE A 124 -25.43 3.18 -9.12
C PHE A 124 -26.27 4.35 -8.61
N LEU A 125 -25.82 5.02 -7.55
CA LEU A 125 -26.51 6.19 -7.02
C LEU A 125 -26.53 7.35 -8.04
N THR A 126 -25.43 7.57 -8.75
CA THR A 126 -25.33 8.57 -9.82
C THR A 126 -26.24 8.21 -11.00
N ALA A 127 -26.31 6.93 -11.38
CA ALA A 127 -27.22 6.46 -12.43
C ALA A 127 -28.69 6.72 -12.10
N LYS A 128 -29.11 6.50 -10.84
CA LYS A 128 -30.47 6.80 -10.38
C LYS A 128 -30.79 8.30 -10.43
N LEU A 129 -29.84 9.15 -10.04
CA LEU A 129 -29.99 10.60 -10.18
C LEU A 129 -30.09 11.01 -11.66
N TYR A 130 -29.21 10.51 -12.52
CA TYR A 130 -29.23 10.73 -13.97
C TYR A 130 -30.56 10.29 -14.60
N GLY A 131 -31.09 9.14 -14.18
CA GLY A 131 -32.37 8.59 -14.62
C GLY A 131 -33.60 9.39 -14.17
N GLY A 132 -33.44 10.30 -13.20
CA GLY A 132 -34.56 11.03 -12.61
C GLY A 132 -35.31 10.24 -11.54
N GLU A 133 -34.74 9.14 -11.03
CA GLU A 133 -35.31 8.39 -9.91
C GLU A 133 -35.09 9.09 -8.56
N LEU A 134 -34.13 10.01 -8.49
CA LEU A 134 -33.76 10.74 -7.28
C LEU A 134 -33.72 12.24 -7.54
N THR A 135 -34.15 13.00 -6.54
CA THR A 135 -33.84 14.42 -6.44
C THR A 135 -32.39 14.62 -5.98
N TYR A 136 -31.84 15.82 -6.17
CA TYR A 136 -30.53 16.16 -5.62
C TYR A 136 -30.46 15.99 -4.10
N GLY A 137 -31.52 16.33 -3.36
CA GLY A 137 -31.57 16.11 -1.92
C GLY A 137 -31.47 14.64 -1.52
N GLN A 138 -32.25 13.77 -2.17
CA GLN A 138 -32.21 12.32 -1.94
C GLN A 138 -30.85 11.72 -2.30
N PHE A 139 -30.26 12.15 -3.41
CA PHE A 139 -28.92 11.75 -3.81
C PHE A 139 -27.89 12.15 -2.75
N ASN A 140 -27.89 13.41 -2.29
CA ASN A 140 -26.93 13.92 -1.33
C ASN A 140 -27.02 13.19 0.03
N MET A 141 -28.22 12.92 0.54
CA MET A 141 -28.40 12.14 1.77
C MET A 141 -27.81 10.74 1.63
N ARG A 142 -28.17 10.01 0.56
CA ARG A 142 -27.65 8.65 0.31
C ARG A 142 -26.15 8.62 0.08
N ARG A 143 -25.60 9.66 -0.56
CA ARG A 143 -24.16 9.80 -0.76
C ARG A 143 -23.43 9.99 0.57
N GLN A 144 -24.01 10.72 1.52
CA GLN A 144 -23.47 10.87 2.88
C GLN A 144 -23.55 9.57 3.66
N GLU A 145 -24.69 8.88 3.62
CA GLU A 145 -24.87 7.56 4.23
C GLU A 145 -23.84 6.56 3.71
N LEU A 146 -23.66 6.50 2.39
CA LEU A 146 -22.66 5.63 1.76
C LEU A 146 -21.24 5.95 2.24
N ALA A 147 -20.87 7.24 2.29
CA ALA A 147 -19.55 7.64 2.77
C ALA A 147 -19.34 7.33 4.26
N GLY A 148 -20.38 7.47 5.08
CA GLY A 148 -20.37 7.09 6.50
C GLY A 148 -20.18 5.59 6.68
N ALA A 149 -20.97 4.78 5.98
CA ALA A 149 -20.86 3.32 5.99
C ALA A 149 -19.48 2.84 5.53
N HIS A 150 -18.92 3.48 4.50
CA HIS A 150 -17.58 3.16 4.01
C HIS A 150 -16.49 3.46 5.03
N ARG A 151 -16.54 4.64 5.66
CA ARG A 151 -15.62 5.02 6.74
C ARG A 151 -15.70 4.05 7.91
N GLN A 152 -16.90 3.65 8.29
CA GLN A 152 -17.13 2.70 9.38
C GLN A 152 -16.51 1.32 9.06
N ARG A 153 -16.73 0.77 7.86
CA ARG A 153 -16.11 -0.49 7.42
C ARG A 153 -14.58 -0.42 7.43
N LEU A 154 -14.00 0.72 7.03
CA LEU A 154 -12.54 0.90 7.08
C LEU A 154 -12.01 0.91 8.52
N ILE A 155 -12.73 1.51 9.47
CA ILE A 155 -12.38 1.49 10.88
C ILE A 155 -12.43 0.06 11.42
N GLU A 156 -13.52 -0.66 11.15
CA GLU A 156 -13.70 -2.07 11.55
C GLU A 156 -12.60 -2.96 10.97
N PHE A 157 -12.28 -2.80 9.68
CA PHE A 157 -11.17 -3.54 9.08
C PHE A 157 -9.85 -3.24 9.77
N LYS A 158 -9.53 -1.97 10.03
CA LYS A 158 -8.28 -1.60 10.72
C LYS A 158 -8.18 -2.26 12.10
N GLN A 159 -9.29 -2.31 12.85
CA GLN A 159 -9.35 -2.96 14.16
C GLN A 159 -9.17 -4.48 14.04
N GLN A 160 -9.89 -5.13 13.12
CA GLN A 160 -9.76 -6.57 12.87
C GLN A 160 -8.37 -6.96 12.40
N TYR A 161 -7.77 -6.16 11.51
CA TYR A 161 -6.43 -6.40 10.98
C TYR A 161 -5.36 -6.23 12.06
N ALA A 162 -5.48 -5.21 12.93
CA ALA A 162 -4.58 -5.05 14.08
C ALA A 162 -4.69 -6.25 15.05
N ALA A 163 -5.90 -6.74 15.31
CA ALA A 163 -6.12 -7.94 16.12
C ALA A 163 -5.58 -9.21 15.46
N TYR A 164 -5.67 -9.33 14.14
CA TYR A 164 -5.06 -10.43 13.39
C TYR A 164 -3.53 -10.38 13.47
N LEU A 165 -2.92 -9.22 13.24
CA LEU A 165 -1.47 -9.03 13.33
C LEU A 165 -0.92 -9.37 14.71
N SER A 166 -1.61 -8.99 15.80
CA SER A 166 -1.16 -9.32 17.15
C SER A 166 -1.20 -10.83 17.46
N GLN A 167 -2.05 -11.60 16.77
CA GLN A 167 -2.10 -13.06 16.88
C GLN A 167 -1.01 -13.76 16.07
N ILE A 168 -0.66 -13.24 14.89
CA ILE A 168 0.36 -13.86 14.03
C ILE A 168 1.79 -13.38 14.34
N GLU A 169 1.96 -12.24 14.99
CA GLU A 169 3.29 -11.73 15.36
C GLU A 169 4.10 -12.68 16.24
N PRO A 170 3.55 -13.30 17.29
CA PRO A 170 4.27 -14.31 18.08
C PRO A 170 4.72 -15.49 17.22
N GLN A 171 3.84 -15.99 16.35
CA GLN A 171 4.16 -17.09 15.43
C GLN A 171 5.25 -16.69 14.43
N ARG A 172 5.20 -15.46 13.89
CA ARG A 172 6.24 -14.92 13.02
C ARG A 172 7.56 -14.72 13.74
N ARG A 173 7.56 -14.25 15.00
CA ARG A 173 8.77 -14.12 15.81
C ARG A 173 9.40 -15.49 16.09
N LEU A 174 8.57 -16.49 16.40
CA LEU A 174 9.04 -17.87 16.59
C LEU A 174 9.59 -18.49 15.29
N ALA A 175 8.94 -18.24 14.15
CA ALA A 175 9.41 -18.70 12.84
C ALA A 175 10.68 -17.97 12.35
N ALA A 176 10.80 -16.68 12.62
CA ALA A 176 11.98 -15.88 12.32
C ALA A 176 13.15 -16.19 13.27
N ALA A 177 12.85 -16.57 14.50
CA ALA A 177 13.81 -17.16 15.46
C ALA A 177 14.05 -18.65 15.19
N GLY A 178 13.89 -19.10 13.92
CA GLY A 178 14.11 -20.47 13.47
C GLY A 178 15.37 -21.08 14.10
N PRO A 179 15.38 -22.41 14.30
CA PRO A 179 16.27 -23.07 15.26
C PRO A 179 17.66 -22.51 15.09
N ALA A 180 18.23 -21.94 16.17
CA ALA A 180 19.64 -21.65 16.23
C ALA A 180 20.31 -22.90 15.66
N GLN A 181 20.87 -22.78 14.47
CA GLN A 181 21.70 -23.83 13.91
C GLN A 181 22.88 -23.87 14.86
N THR A 182 22.75 -24.64 15.93
CA THR A 182 23.87 -25.33 16.53
C THR A 182 24.39 -26.17 15.39
N MET A 183 25.26 -25.57 14.57
CA MET A 183 26.08 -26.35 13.68
C MET A 183 26.66 -27.45 14.58
N PRO A 184 26.38 -28.73 14.32
CA PRO A 184 27.17 -29.76 14.97
C PRO A 184 28.61 -29.40 14.64
N VAL A 185 29.39 -29.12 15.68
CA VAL A 185 30.83 -28.96 15.52
C VAL A 185 31.27 -30.22 14.80
N ALA A 186 31.57 -30.10 13.51
CA ALA A 186 32.07 -31.21 12.74
C ALA A 186 33.27 -31.73 13.55
N PRO A 187 33.32 -33.04 13.89
CA PRO A 187 34.52 -33.57 14.51
C PRO A 187 35.67 -33.20 13.58
N ALA A 188 36.73 -32.60 14.13
CA ALA A 188 37.87 -32.16 13.37
C ALA A 188 38.30 -33.30 12.44
N VAL A 189 38.00 -33.15 11.14
CA VAL A 189 38.53 -34.04 10.13
C VAL A 189 40.03 -33.79 10.20
N ARG A 190 40.79 -34.77 10.72
CA ARG A 190 42.24 -34.72 10.66
C ARG A 190 42.60 -34.40 9.22
N ALA A 191 43.27 -33.27 9.01
CA ALA A 191 43.77 -32.91 7.70
C ALA A 191 44.66 -34.07 7.24
N LEU A 192 44.22 -34.79 6.20
CA LEU A 192 45.08 -35.74 5.50
C LEU A 192 46.12 -34.90 4.78
N PHE A 193 47.34 -34.90 5.30
CA PHE A 193 48.44 -34.20 4.64
C PHE A 193 48.92 -35.09 3.50
N THR A 194 48.80 -34.60 2.27
CA THR A 194 49.38 -35.27 1.11
C THR A 194 50.77 -34.70 0.90
N THR A 195 51.78 -35.55 1.06
CA THR A 195 53.17 -35.15 0.82
C THR A 195 53.55 -35.64 -0.57
N CYS A 196 53.95 -34.70 -1.43
CA CYS A 196 54.40 -35.00 -2.78
C CYS A 196 55.89 -34.72 -2.92
N ASN A 197 56.67 -35.71 -3.33
CA ASN A 197 58.08 -35.55 -3.64
C ASN A 197 58.30 -35.71 -5.15
N ARG A 198 59.02 -34.75 -5.74
CA ARG A 198 59.38 -34.71 -7.15
C ARG A 198 60.82 -35.23 -7.30
N TYR A 199 61.00 -36.34 -8.03
CA TYR A 199 62.30 -37.00 -8.17
C TYR A 199 62.83 -36.98 -9.61
N SER A 200 62.08 -36.42 -10.57
CA SER A 200 62.57 -36.08 -11.91
C SER A 200 61.74 -34.96 -12.55
N VAL A 201 62.17 -34.51 -13.73
CA VAL A 201 61.50 -33.42 -14.49
C VAL A 201 60.01 -33.76 -14.74
N ASP A 202 59.70 -35.05 -14.93
CA ASP A 202 58.36 -35.53 -15.30
C ASP A 202 57.69 -36.43 -14.24
N GLY A 203 58.33 -36.70 -13.10
CA GLY A 203 57.83 -37.64 -12.08
C GLY A 203 57.54 -37.00 -10.72
N VAL A 204 56.28 -37.03 -10.29
CA VAL A 204 55.84 -36.70 -8.92
C VAL A 204 55.18 -37.93 -8.32
N ASN A 205 55.54 -38.28 -7.08
CA ASN A 205 54.81 -39.29 -6.29
C ASN A 205 54.25 -38.65 -5.03
N CYS A 206 52.98 -38.89 -4.78
CA CYS A 206 52.23 -38.32 -3.67
C CYS A 206 51.66 -39.44 -2.81
N THR A 207 51.88 -39.35 -1.51
CA THR A 207 51.30 -40.26 -0.51
C THR A 207 50.48 -39.47 0.49
N SER A 208 49.25 -39.91 0.75
CA SER A 208 48.34 -39.35 1.75
C SER A 208 48.33 -40.25 2.99
N GLN A 209 48.44 -39.67 4.19
CA GLN A 209 48.26 -40.35 5.48
C GLN A 209 47.07 -39.77 6.22
#